data_AF-A0A7K2KR60-F1
#
_entry.id   AF-A0A7K2KR60-F1
#
_cell.length_a   1.000
_cell.length_b   1.000
_cell.length_c   1.000
_cell.angle_alpha   90.00
_cell.angle_beta   90.00
_cell.angle_gamma   90.00
#
_symmetry.space_group_name_H-M   'P 1'
#
loop_
_entity.id
_entity.type
_entity.pdbx_description
1 polymer ?
#
loop_
_entity_poly.entity_id
_entity_poly.type
_entity_poly.pdbx_seq_one_letter_code
_entity_poly.pdbx_strand_id
1 'polypeptide(L)' 'DIYYQASEGSNRGFAALATGGKQRFYKVDVLTGRATPVGDFPAGRQVVDVALPLNQH' A
#
# COMPACT_ATOMS: atom_id res chain seq x y z
N ASP A 1 -2.96 0.92 -4.84
CA ASP A 1 -2.71 -0.11 -5.85
C ASP A 1 -3.12 -1.48 -5.31
N ILE A 2 -3.61 -2.37 -6.18
CA ILE A 2 -3.94 -3.76 -5.84
C ILE A 2 -3.14 -4.65 -6.77
N TYR A 3 -2.31 -5.50 -6.18
CA TYR A 3 -1.54 -6.51 -6.92
C TYR A 3 -2.18 -7.88 -6.76
N TYR A 4 -2.47 -8.53 -7.89
CA TYR A 4 -2.90 -9.93 -7.92
C TYR A 4 -1.69 -10.85 -8.07
N GLN A 5 -1.54 -11.80 -7.14
CA GLN A 5 -0.49 -12.79 -7.18
C GLN A 5 -1.06 -14.15 -7.61
N ALA A 6 -0.88 -14.46 -8.90
CA ALA A 6 -1.45 -15.66 -9.50
C ALA A 6 -0.97 -16.98 -8.85
N SER A 7 0.29 -17.04 -8.40
CA SER A 7 0.85 -18.24 -7.76
C SER A 7 0.16 -18.62 -6.45
N GLU A 8 -0.45 -17.64 -5.77
CA GLU A 8 -1.15 -17.81 -4.49
C GLU A 8 -2.68 -17.65 -4.65
N GLY A 9 -3.16 -17.26 -5.84
CA GLY A 9 -4.56 -16.90 -6.06
C GLY A 9 -5.05 -15.74 -5.16
N SER A 10 -4.14 -14.86 -4.73
CA SER A 10 -4.39 -13.86 -3.69
C SER A 10 -4.26 -12.42 -4.18
N ASN A 11 -4.94 -11.49 -3.51
CA ASN A 11 -4.84 -10.06 -3.76
C ASN A 11 -4.11 -9.36 -2.59
N ARG A 12 -3.13 -8.52 -2.91
CA ARG A 12 -2.40 -7.70 -1.94
C ARG A 12 -2.73 -6.23 -2.18
N GLY A 13 -3.35 -5.57 -1.20
CA GLY A 13 -3.69 -4.16 -1.28
C GLY A 13 -2.58 -3.27 -0.73
N PHE A 14 -2.38 -2.11 -1.36
CA PHE A 14 -1.41 -1.11 -0.92
C PHE A 14 -1.98 0.29 -1.04
N ALA A 15 -1.69 1.14 -0.06
CA ALA A 15 -2.17 2.52 -0.03
C ALA A 15 -1.14 3.47 0.58
N ALA A 16 -1.07 4.68 0.04
CA ALA A 16 -0.53 5.83 0.74
C ALA A 16 -1.69 6.55 1.45
N LEU A 17 -1.63 6.66 2.78
CA LEU A 17 -2.69 7.27 3.59
C LEU A 17 -2.14 8.46 4.37
N ALA A 18 -2.96 9.50 4.49
CA ALA A 18 -2.71 10.63 5.38
C ALA A 18 -3.10 10.25 6.81
N THR A 19 -2.14 10.06 7.72
CA THR A 19 -2.40 9.77 9.14
C THR A 19 -1.46 10.58 10.02
N GLY A 20 -2.01 11.24 11.06
CA GLY A 20 -1.19 12.04 11.99
C GLY A 20 -0.36 13.14 11.32
N GLY A 21 -0.90 13.78 10.27
CA GLY A 21 -0.23 14.85 9.54
C GLY A 21 0.90 14.41 8.60
N LYS A 22 1.09 13.11 8.38
CA LYS A 22 2.10 12.54 7.47
C LYS A 22 1.46 11.60 6.46
N GLN A 23 2.09 11.48 5.29
CA GLN A 23 1.80 10.40 4.35
C GLN A 23 2.56 9.15 4.77
N ARG A 24 1.88 8.02 4.83
CA ARG A 24 2.47 6.72 5.20
C ARG A 24 2.03 5.63 4.24
N PHE A 25 2.91 4.66 4.03
CA PHE A 25 2.65 3.51 3.19
C PHE A 25 2.08 2.35 4.02
N TYR A 26 1.03 1.72 3.53
CA TYR A 26 0.32 0.63 4.19
C TYR A 26 0.16 -0.57 3.26
N LYS A 27 0.23 -1.76 3.85
CA LYS A 27 -0.43 -2.96 3.33
C LYS A 27 -1.88 -2.95 3.80
N VAL A 28 -2.80 -3.28 2.90
CA VAL A 28 -4.24 -3.32 3.16
C VAL A 28 -4.74 -4.72 2.86
N ASP A 29 -5.36 -5.33 3.86
CA ASP A 29 -6.16 -6.54 3.65
C ASP A 29 -7.41 -6.16 2.86
N VAL A 30 -7.58 -6.75 1.67
CA VAL A 30 -8.65 -6.35 0.74
C VAL A 30 -10.03 -6.87 1.13
N LEU A 31 -10.13 -7.83 2.06
CA LEU A 31 -11.40 -8.37 2.52
C LEU A 31 -11.95 -7.59 3.71
N THR A 32 -11.07 -7.12 4.58
CA THR A 32 -11.44 -6.48 5.85
C THR A 32 -11.18 -4.97 5.87
N GLY A 33 -10.37 -4.46 4.94
CA GLY A 33 -9.90 -3.07 4.94
C GLY A 33 -8.85 -2.77 6.00
N ARG A 34 -8.36 -3.79 6.74
CA ARG A 34 -7.35 -3.59 7.79
C ARG A 34 -6.05 -3.07 7.18
N ALA A 35 -5.65 -1.85 7.57
CA ALA A 35 -4.40 -1.22 7.15
C ALA A 35 -3.27 -1.47 8.17
N THR A 36 -2.15 -2.01 7.70
CA THR A 36 -0.94 -2.26 8.49
C THR A 36 0.21 -1.40 7.97
N PRO A 37 0.86 -0.57 8.81
CA PRO A 37 1.90 0.33 8.34
C PRO A 37 3.13 -0.43 7.85
N VAL A 38 3.70 0.03 6.75
CA VAL A 38 4.97 -0.45 6.17
C VAL A 38 6.09 0.56 6.44
N GLY A 39 5.79 1.86 6.29
CA GLY A 39 6.76 2.93 6.53
C GLY A 39 6.20 4.32 6.25
N ASP A 40 7.01 5.33 6.55
CA ASP A 40 6.66 6.75 6.40
C ASP A 40 7.27 7.33 5.12
N PHE A 41 6.53 8.19 4.42
CA PHE A 41 7.09 9.03 3.36
C PHE A 41 7.72 10.30 3.96
N PRO A 42 8.62 10.99 3.24
CA PRO A 42 9.17 12.27 3.68
C PRO A 42 8.07 13.28 4.04
N ALA A 43 8.27 14.01 5.14
CA ALA A 43 7.32 15.02 5.59
C ALA A 43 7.17 16.16 4.58
N GLY A 44 6.01 16.82 4.57
CA GLY A 44 5.72 17.94 3.67
C GLY A 44 5.54 17.55 2.20
N ARG A 45 5.42 16.25 1.90
CA ARG A 45 5.13 15.75 0.55
C ARG A 45 3.80 15.02 0.52
N GLN A 46 3.07 15.20 -0.58
CA GLN A 46 1.89 14.42 -0.90
C GLN A 46 2.29 13.28 -1.84
N VAL A 47 1.86 12.08 -1.50
CA VAL A 47 1.90 10.95 -2.43
C VAL A 47 0.60 10.99 -3.22
N VAL A 48 0.71 10.97 -4.54
CA VAL A 48 -0.44 11.02 -5.45
C VAL A 48 -0.72 9.67 -6.10
N ASP A 49 0.27 8.78 -6.13
CA ASP A 49 0.13 7.44 -6.68
C ASP A 49 1.17 6.48 -6.08
N VAL A 50 0.88 5.18 -6.14
CA VAL A 50 1.79 4.08 -5.83
C VAL A 50 1.72 3.10 -6.98
N ALA A 51 2.88 2.74 -7.54
CA ALA A 51 2.98 1.70 -8.55
C ALA A 51 3.73 0.49 -7.99
N LEU A 52 3.21 -0.69 -8.29
CA LEU A 52 3.81 -1.98 -7.93
C LEU A 52 4.48 -2.61 -9.16
N PRO A 53 5.74 -3.06 -9.08
CA PRO A 53 6.32 -3.86 -10.16
C PRO A 53 5.54 -5.17 -10.33
N LEU A 54 5.40 -5.61 -11.58
CA LEU A 54 4.62 -6.82 -11.95
C LEU A 54 5.24 -8.10 -11.41
N ASN A 55 6.56 -8.13 -11.22
CA ASN A 55 7.29 -9.28 -10.67
C ASN A 55 7.82 -8.92 -9.27
N GLN A 56 6.99 -9.16 -8.26
CA GLN A 56 7.42 -9.10 -6.87
C GLN A 56 7.82 -10.52 -6.45
N HIS A 57 9.10 -10.85 -6.62
CA HIS A 57 9.68 -12.11 -6.15
C HIS A 57 9.70 -12.18 -4.62
#